data_AF-A0A814TUK5-F1
#
_entry.id   AF-A0A814TUK5-F1
#
_cell.length_a   1.000
_cell.length_b   1.000
_cell.length_c   1.000
_cell.angle_alpha   90.00
_cell.angle_beta   90.00
_cell.angle_gamma   90.00
#
_symmetry.space_group_name_H-M   'P 1'
#
loop_
_entity.id
_entity.type
_entity.pdbx_description
1 polymer ?
#
loop_
_entity_poly.entity_id
_entity_poly.type
_entity_poly.pdbx_seq_one_letter_code
_entity_poly.pdbx_strand_id
1 'polypeptide(L)'
;MQQTGVQNVGQQLQSAVFSSGLTTKLICLFCIIGYFLSYSQPCVHALAVIPGRVMPPNFWIWTFITHSFIELHIWHTIIDVVVVFLYSKMIEPLWGTKELLKFYFIVTIPNAVFATCIYFVFYGLTFKEEYLFERPIYGLAAFIGAYSVVIKQIMPDTVIATTPFFKLKQDQVPLLIVLLSTILWFARTVPIHFLIMLSFGIIISWTYLRFFQNHQNGTKGDMSASFSFASFFPSPISPIISVFANTIFEIFVQLKLCKPFVKKSNVLSSSSLTITIPGPEAADADRRRQKALKALNDRMKTKESTNEAWPELDETHQTSLHNQNDHIQNSSVTIDMTNSIDSSSSNMTKEDLNQPYFDSDQQQQQSTS
;
A
#
# COMPACT_ATOMS: atom_id res chain seq x y z
N MET A 1 2.79 -2.60 46.24
CA MET A 1 3.46 -2.77 44.93
C MET A 1 2.50 -2.89 43.74
N GLN A 2 1.17 -2.90 43.93
CA GLN A 2 0.21 -3.07 42.83
C GLN A 2 -0.34 -1.75 42.25
N GLN A 3 -0.18 -0.63 42.97
CA GLN A 3 -0.66 0.71 42.52
C GLN A 3 0.31 1.44 41.57
N THR A 4 1.62 1.13 41.60
CA THR A 4 2.62 1.77 40.73
C THR A 4 2.60 1.24 39.30
N GLY A 5 2.16 -0.01 39.09
CA GLY A 5 2.03 -0.59 37.74
C GLY A 5 0.90 0.05 36.92
N VAL A 6 -0.26 0.32 37.54
CA VAL A 6 -1.43 0.85 36.83
C VAL A 6 -1.25 2.32 36.44
N GLN A 7 -0.62 3.13 37.29
CA GLN A 7 -0.29 4.53 36.96
C GLN A 7 0.71 4.62 35.81
N ASN A 8 1.71 3.72 35.78
CA ASN A 8 2.67 3.64 34.68
C ASN A 8 2.00 3.20 33.36
N VAL A 9 1.08 2.24 33.38
CA VAL A 9 0.37 1.80 32.17
C VAL A 9 -0.51 2.92 31.62
N GLY A 10 -1.23 3.64 32.48
CA GLY A 10 -2.05 4.79 32.06
C GLY A 10 -1.22 5.89 31.37
N GLN A 11 -0.06 6.24 31.95
CA GLN A 11 0.85 7.23 31.38
C GLN A 11 1.53 6.73 30.09
N GLN A 12 1.85 5.43 30.00
CA GLN A 12 2.38 4.81 28.78
C GLN A 12 1.35 4.78 27.65
N LEU A 13 0.09 4.47 27.95
CA LEU A 13 -1.00 4.53 26.97
C LEU A 13 -1.26 5.95 26.53
N GLN A 14 -1.30 6.92 27.46
CA GLN A 14 -1.46 8.33 27.12
C GLN A 14 -0.34 8.81 26.20
N SER A 15 0.93 8.58 26.57
CA SER A 15 2.07 8.96 25.72
C SER A 15 2.06 8.25 24.36
N ALA A 16 1.65 6.97 24.32
CA ALA A 16 1.48 6.24 23.07
C ALA A 16 0.38 6.85 22.17
N VAL A 17 -0.76 7.23 22.75
CA VAL A 17 -1.86 7.90 22.04
C VAL A 17 -1.47 9.30 21.58
N PHE A 18 -0.78 10.08 22.41
CA PHE A 18 -0.30 11.40 21.99
C PHE A 18 0.71 11.30 20.85
N SER A 19 1.57 10.28 20.87
CA SER A 19 2.53 10.00 19.81
C SER A 19 1.94 9.45 18.50
N SER A 20 0.65 9.06 18.48
CA SER A 20 0.06 8.47 17.28
C SER A 20 -0.25 9.51 16.21
N GLY A 21 -0.12 9.11 14.94
CA GLY A 21 -0.45 9.96 13.80
C GLY A 21 -1.89 10.49 13.85
N LEU A 22 -2.10 11.66 13.23
CA LEU A 22 -3.42 12.33 13.18
C LEU A 22 -4.48 11.43 12.54
N THR A 23 -4.14 10.73 11.46
CA THR A 23 -5.05 9.82 10.75
C THR A 23 -5.62 8.74 11.66
N THR A 24 -4.79 8.15 12.52
CA THR A 24 -5.21 7.13 13.49
C THR A 24 -6.19 7.69 14.49
N LYS A 25 -5.90 8.87 15.03
CA LYS A 25 -6.79 9.56 15.99
C LYS A 25 -8.16 9.83 15.36
N LEU A 26 -8.17 10.27 14.09
CA LEU A 26 -9.41 10.50 13.35
C LEU A 26 -10.19 9.21 13.13
N ILE A 27 -9.56 8.12 12.66
CA ILE A 27 -10.25 6.83 12.44
C ILE A 27 -10.82 6.29 13.77
N CYS A 28 -10.03 6.29 14.85
CA CYS A 28 -10.50 5.86 16.16
C CYS A 28 -11.66 6.74 16.67
N LEU A 29 -11.58 8.05 16.47
CA LEU A 29 -12.66 8.98 16.82
C LEU A 29 -13.93 8.67 16.02
N PHE A 30 -13.82 8.41 14.72
CA PHE A 30 -14.96 8.02 13.89
C PHE A 30 -15.58 6.68 14.31
N CYS A 31 -14.78 5.68 14.71
CA CYS A 31 -15.30 4.42 15.26
C CYS A 31 -16.07 4.65 16.57
N ILE A 32 -15.56 5.51 17.46
CA ILE A 32 -16.22 5.84 18.73
C ILE A 32 -17.53 6.61 18.46
N ILE A 33 -17.50 7.61 17.59
CA ILE A 33 -18.71 8.37 17.18
C ILE A 33 -19.72 7.42 16.53
N GLY A 34 -19.27 6.52 15.65
CA GLY A 34 -20.12 5.54 15.00
C GLY A 34 -20.80 4.57 15.97
N TYR A 35 -20.12 4.18 17.04
CA TYR A 35 -20.75 3.43 18.14
C TYR A 35 -21.87 4.25 18.81
N PHE A 36 -21.67 5.54 19.08
CA PHE A 36 -22.76 6.38 19.60
C PHE A 36 -23.91 6.58 18.61
N LEU A 37 -23.60 6.67 17.31
CA LEU A 37 -24.62 6.73 16.26
C LEU A 37 -25.42 5.42 16.13
N SER A 38 -24.86 4.29 16.57
CA SER A 38 -25.53 2.99 16.51
C SER A 38 -26.81 2.90 17.35
N TYR A 39 -26.95 3.74 18.39
CA TYR A 39 -28.18 3.83 19.19
C TYR A 39 -29.36 4.40 18.40
N SER A 40 -29.10 5.11 17.31
CA SER A 40 -30.13 5.68 16.43
C SER A 40 -30.38 4.76 15.23
N GLN A 41 -31.55 4.13 15.19
CA GLN A 41 -31.96 3.25 14.08
C GLN A 41 -31.88 3.92 12.69
N PRO A 42 -32.33 5.19 12.51
CA PRO A 42 -32.14 5.90 11.25
C PRO A 42 -30.66 6.03 10.83
N CYS A 43 -29.76 6.25 11.79
CA CYS A 43 -28.33 6.38 11.52
C CYS A 43 -27.72 5.04 11.09
N VAL A 44 -28.06 3.94 11.77
CA VAL A 44 -27.63 2.59 11.37
C VAL A 44 -28.11 2.30 9.95
N HIS A 45 -29.37 2.58 9.65
CA HIS A 45 -29.92 2.34 8.32
C HIS A 45 -29.21 3.17 7.24
N ALA A 46 -28.88 4.43 7.51
CA ALA A 46 -28.23 5.31 6.56
C ALA A 46 -26.74 5.00 6.34
N LEU A 47 -26.05 4.43 7.34
CA LEU A 47 -24.59 4.27 7.34
C LEU A 47 -24.12 2.83 7.18
N ALA A 48 -24.89 1.83 7.64
CA ALA A 48 -24.60 0.42 7.41
C ALA A 48 -25.06 -0.02 6.02
N VAL A 49 -24.45 -1.08 5.49
CA VAL A 49 -24.87 -1.61 4.18
C VAL A 49 -26.15 -2.44 4.36
N ILE A 50 -27.23 -1.98 3.74
CA ILE A 50 -28.46 -2.75 3.57
C ILE A 50 -28.50 -3.21 2.11
N PRO A 51 -28.27 -4.50 1.80
CA PRO A 51 -28.10 -4.98 0.43
C PRO A 51 -29.22 -4.54 -0.53
N GLY A 52 -30.48 -4.58 -0.06
CA GLY A 52 -31.63 -4.18 -0.87
C GLY A 52 -31.70 -2.68 -1.22
N ARG A 53 -31.00 -1.79 -0.48
CA ARG A 53 -31.01 -0.33 -0.72
C ARG A 53 -29.81 0.16 -1.54
N VAL A 54 -28.81 -0.70 -1.74
CA VAL A 54 -27.66 -0.42 -2.62
C VAL A 54 -28.10 -0.38 -4.09
N MET A 55 -29.09 -1.19 -4.44
CA MET A 55 -29.67 -1.27 -5.79
C MET A 55 -30.73 -0.18 -6.04
N PRO A 56 -31.15 0.05 -7.31
CA PRO A 56 -32.23 0.97 -7.61
C PRO A 56 -33.49 0.68 -6.77
N PRO A 57 -34.24 1.70 -6.31
CA PRO A 57 -34.16 3.11 -6.69
C PRO A 57 -33.24 3.99 -5.82
N ASN A 58 -32.76 3.49 -4.68
CA ASN A 58 -32.14 4.35 -3.64
C ASN A 58 -30.64 4.63 -3.87
N PHE A 59 -29.89 3.68 -4.44
CA PHE A 59 -28.45 3.81 -4.75
C PHE A 59 -27.57 4.30 -3.58
N TRP A 60 -27.69 3.68 -2.41
CA TRP A 60 -26.93 4.06 -1.21
C TRP A 60 -25.46 3.59 -1.24
N ILE A 61 -24.71 4.02 -2.25
CA ILE A 61 -23.34 3.55 -2.55
C ILE A 61 -22.34 4.00 -1.48
N TRP A 62 -22.60 5.13 -0.80
CA TRP A 62 -21.74 5.61 0.29
C TRP A 62 -21.66 4.62 1.45
N THR A 63 -22.65 3.73 1.62
CA THR A 63 -22.67 2.73 2.68
C THR A 63 -21.46 1.79 2.62
N PHE A 64 -20.89 1.55 1.43
CA PHE A 64 -19.66 0.76 1.28
C PHE A 64 -18.44 1.40 1.95
N ILE A 65 -18.46 2.72 2.17
CA ILE A 65 -17.40 3.41 2.91
C ILE A 65 -17.80 3.55 4.38
N THR A 66 -19.05 3.91 4.67
CA THR A 66 -19.46 4.27 6.02
C THR A 66 -19.70 3.06 6.94
N HIS A 67 -19.96 1.87 6.39
CA HIS A 67 -20.27 0.67 7.18
C HIS A 67 -19.16 0.28 8.17
N SER A 68 -17.90 0.59 7.82
CA SER A 68 -16.74 0.24 8.62
C SER A 68 -16.69 1.04 9.94
N PHE A 69 -17.34 2.18 10.01
CA PHE A 69 -17.36 3.03 11.21
C PHE A 69 -18.52 2.72 12.16
N ILE A 70 -19.52 1.94 11.72
CA ILE A 70 -20.67 1.58 12.55
C ILE A 70 -20.44 0.22 13.19
N GLU A 71 -20.61 0.16 14.50
CA GLU A 71 -20.51 -1.07 15.28
C GLU A 71 -21.62 -1.07 16.34
N LEU A 72 -22.31 -2.20 16.52
CA LEU A 72 -23.48 -2.29 17.41
C LEU A 72 -23.10 -2.67 18.85
N HIS A 73 -21.93 -3.30 19.02
CA HIS A 73 -21.52 -3.85 20.30
C HIS A 73 -20.24 -3.16 20.80
N ILE A 74 -20.27 -2.65 22.04
CA ILE A 74 -19.13 -1.95 22.64
C ILE A 74 -17.83 -2.76 22.60
N TRP A 75 -17.92 -4.08 22.82
CA TRP A 75 -16.75 -4.96 22.81
C TRP A 75 -16.11 -5.05 21.42
N HIS A 76 -16.91 -5.06 20.35
CA HIS A 76 -16.39 -5.01 18.99
C HIS A 76 -15.74 -3.65 18.71
N THR A 77 -16.35 -2.55 19.14
CA THR A 77 -15.75 -1.20 19.00
C THR A 77 -14.41 -1.09 19.73
N ILE A 78 -14.30 -1.64 20.94
CA ILE A 78 -13.03 -1.64 21.69
C ILE A 78 -11.97 -2.42 20.92
N ILE A 79 -12.31 -3.60 20.40
CA ILE A 79 -11.40 -4.42 19.59
C ILE A 79 -10.96 -3.64 18.34
N ASP A 80 -11.91 -3.01 17.63
CA ASP A 80 -11.63 -2.22 16.44
C ASP A 80 -10.67 -1.05 16.71
N VAL A 81 -10.92 -0.29 17.79
CA VAL A 81 -10.06 0.83 18.19
C VAL A 81 -8.66 0.34 18.54
N VAL A 82 -8.54 -0.79 19.26
CA VAL A 82 -7.24 -1.40 19.58
C VAL A 82 -6.53 -1.87 18.31
N VAL A 83 -7.22 -2.56 17.41
CA VAL A 83 -6.66 -3.05 16.14
C VAL A 83 -6.20 -1.90 15.27
N VAL A 84 -7.01 -0.85 15.09
CA VAL A 84 -6.63 0.35 14.32
C VAL A 84 -5.44 1.05 14.96
N PHE A 85 -5.41 1.17 16.29
CA PHE A 85 -4.31 1.79 17.01
C PHE A 85 -3.00 1.01 16.82
N LEU A 86 -3.02 -0.31 17.03
CA LEU A 86 -1.86 -1.18 16.85
C LEU A 86 -1.40 -1.20 15.39
N TYR A 87 -2.35 -1.29 14.45
CA TYR A 87 -2.09 -1.21 13.03
C TYR A 87 -1.35 0.07 12.68
N SER A 88 -1.88 1.24 13.04
CA SER A 88 -1.19 2.48 12.73
C SER A 88 0.18 2.55 13.40
N LYS A 89 0.29 2.19 14.69
CA LYS A 89 1.56 2.33 15.39
C LYS A 89 2.66 1.43 14.82
N MET A 90 2.32 0.22 14.39
CA MET A 90 3.28 -0.75 13.85
C MET A 90 3.57 -0.52 12.36
N ILE A 91 2.56 -0.13 11.58
CA ILE A 91 2.62 -0.14 10.12
C ILE A 91 2.93 1.24 9.53
N GLU A 92 2.50 2.32 10.20
CA GLU A 92 2.76 3.70 9.74
C GLU A 92 4.26 3.98 9.51
N PRO A 93 5.20 3.55 10.37
CA PRO A 93 6.63 3.74 10.10
C PRO A 93 7.16 2.94 8.91
N LEU A 94 6.54 1.80 8.59
CA LEU A 94 7.00 0.89 7.54
C LEU A 94 6.48 1.33 6.15
N TRP A 95 5.20 1.70 6.06
CA TRP A 95 4.54 1.97 4.77
C TRP A 95 4.31 3.46 4.52
N GLY A 96 4.34 4.28 5.57
CA GLY A 96 3.90 5.66 5.54
C GLY A 96 2.37 5.80 5.54
N THR A 97 1.89 6.98 5.94
CA THR A 97 0.46 7.26 6.14
C THR A 97 -0.38 7.11 4.86
N LYS A 98 0.19 7.41 3.68
CA LYS A 98 -0.52 7.32 2.39
C LYS A 98 -0.89 5.88 2.03
N GLU A 99 0.08 4.97 2.10
CA GLU A 99 -0.15 3.55 1.80
C GLU A 99 -1.01 2.89 2.88
N LEU A 100 -0.87 3.33 4.14
CA LEU A 100 -1.70 2.89 5.25
C LEU A 100 -3.19 3.15 5.00
N LEU A 101 -3.55 4.39 4.63
CA LEU A 101 -4.94 4.75 4.34
C LEU A 101 -5.45 4.06 3.07
N LYS A 102 -4.59 3.92 2.06
CA LYS A 102 -4.93 3.20 0.82
C LYS A 102 -5.27 1.73 1.11
N PHE A 103 -4.47 1.06 1.94
CA PHE A 103 -4.71 -0.33 2.34
C PHE A 103 -6.04 -0.47 3.07
N TYR A 104 -6.34 0.44 4.01
CA TYR A 104 -7.63 0.45 4.72
C TYR A 104 -8.82 0.43 3.75
N PHE A 105 -8.85 1.36 2.78
CA PHE A 105 -9.95 1.45 1.82
C PHE A 105 -9.99 0.29 0.81
N ILE A 106 -8.83 -0.22 0.37
CA ILE A 106 -8.75 -1.37 -0.53
C ILE A 106 -9.28 -2.64 0.14
N VAL A 107 -9.16 -2.75 1.47
CA VAL A 107 -9.73 -3.88 2.20
C VAL A 107 -11.22 -3.69 2.44
N THR A 108 -11.64 -2.53 2.95
CA THR A 108 -13.03 -2.33 3.43
C THR A 108 -14.05 -2.21 2.31
N ILE A 109 -13.77 -1.42 1.26
CA ILE A 109 -14.75 -1.13 0.20
C ILE A 109 -15.06 -2.39 -0.64
N PRO A 110 -14.07 -3.10 -1.23
CA PRO A 110 -14.36 -4.31 -2.00
C PRO A 110 -14.98 -5.39 -1.13
N ASN A 111 -14.58 -5.50 0.14
CA ASN A 111 -15.18 -6.45 1.06
C ASN A 111 -16.68 -6.18 1.27
N ALA A 112 -17.10 -4.93 1.42
CA ALA A 112 -18.51 -4.57 1.54
C ALA A 112 -19.31 -4.95 0.29
N VAL A 113 -18.72 -4.76 -0.90
CA VAL A 113 -19.31 -5.19 -2.16
C VAL A 113 -19.45 -6.71 -2.20
N PHE A 114 -18.39 -7.46 -1.87
CA PHE A 114 -18.46 -8.93 -1.81
C PHE A 114 -19.50 -9.44 -0.81
N ALA A 115 -19.55 -8.88 0.40
CA ALA A 115 -20.54 -9.24 1.41
C ALA A 115 -21.97 -9.00 0.91
N THR A 116 -22.19 -7.87 0.23
CA THR A 116 -23.47 -7.54 -0.41
C THR A 116 -23.83 -8.57 -1.48
N CYS A 117 -22.89 -8.93 -2.37
CA CYS A 117 -23.11 -9.97 -3.38
C CYS A 117 -23.46 -11.33 -2.75
N ILE A 118 -22.80 -11.73 -1.67
CA ILE A 118 -23.12 -12.98 -0.95
C ILE A 118 -24.53 -12.94 -0.37
N TYR A 119 -24.96 -11.80 0.18
CA TYR A 119 -26.32 -11.64 0.69
C TYR A 119 -27.38 -11.72 -0.41
N PHE A 120 -27.08 -11.21 -1.62
CA PHE A 120 -27.93 -11.44 -2.79
C PHE A 120 -27.99 -12.92 -3.20
N VAL A 121 -26.87 -13.65 -3.11
CA VAL A 121 -26.86 -15.11 -3.35
C VAL A 121 -27.72 -15.83 -2.32
N PHE A 122 -27.62 -15.48 -1.02
CA PHE A 122 -28.47 -16.07 0.02
C PHE A 122 -29.95 -15.80 -0.22
N TYR A 123 -30.30 -14.60 -0.68
CA TYR A 123 -31.65 -14.30 -1.11
C TYR A 123 -32.09 -15.13 -2.32
N GLY A 124 -31.27 -15.23 -3.36
CA GLY A 124 -31.59 -16.04 -4.54
C GLY A 124 -31.79 -17.53 -4.23
N LEU A 125 -31.13 -18.04 -3.18
CA LEU A 125 -31.26 -19.44 -2.74
C LEU A 125 -32.43 -19.65 -1.77
N THR A 126 -32.75 -18.68 -0.92
CA THR A 126 -33.72 -18.86 0.18
C THR A 126 -35.05 -18.14 -0.07
N PHE A 127 -35.08 -17.17 -0.98
CA PHE A 127 -36.20 -16.26 -1.25
C PHE A 127 -36.74 -15.51 -0.01
N LYS A 128 -35.89 -15.32 1.01
CA LYS A 128 -36.23 -14.56 2.22
C LYS A 128 -35.73 -13.13 2.12
N GLU A 129 -36.66 -12.18 2.12
CA GLU A 129 -36.38 -10.74 2.04
C GLU A 129 -35.59 -10.20 3.25
N GLU A 130 -35.60 -10.93 4.36
CA GLU A 130 -34.81 -10.63 5.57
C GLU A 130 -33.32 -10.38 5.25
N TYR A 131 -32.76 -11.16 4.31
CA TYR A 131 -31.36 -11.01 3.91
C TYR A 131 -31.08 -9.70 3.17
N LEU A 132 -32.08 -9.07 2.54
CA LEU A 132 -31.89 -7.82 1.81
C LEU A 132 -32.14 -6.59 2.67
N PHE A 133 -33.13 -6.64 3.55
CA PHE A 133 -33.67 -5.44 4.20
C PHE A 133 -33.53 -5.41 5.72
N GLU A 134 -33.47 -6.57 6.38
CA GLU A 134 -33.50 -6.65 7.84
C GLU A 134 -32.12 -6.92 8.46
N ARG A 135 -31.17 -7.43 7.68
CA ARG A 135 -29.83 -7.75 8.15
C ARG A 135 -28.79 -6.75 7.63
N PRO A 136 -28.55 -5.64 8.36
CA PRO A 136 -27.50 -4.70 7.99
C PRO A 136 -26.11 -5.35 8.13
N ILE A 137 -25.21 -4.97 7.24
CA ILE A 137 -23.79 -5.34 7.26
C ILE A 137 -23.01 -4.12 7.77
N TYR A 138 -22.27 -4.30 8.85
CA TYR A 138 -21.53 -3.25 9.54
C TYR A 138 -20.24 -3.82 10.17
N GLY A 139 -19.43 -2.94 10.74
CA GLY A 139 -18.28 -3.29 11.56
C GLY A 139 -16.96 -3.39 10.78
N LEU A 140 -15.87 -3.41 11.53
CA LEU A 140 -14.51 -3.44 10.99
C LEU A 140 -13.95 -4.87 10.82
N ALA A 141 -14.80 -5.90 10.83
CA ALA A 141 -14.41 -7.32 10.81
C ALA A 141 -13.44 -7.68 9.67
N ALA A 142 -13.65 -7.11 8.49
CA ALA A 142 -12.76 -7.29 7.34
C ALA A 142 -11.35 -6.76 7.61
N PHE A 143 -11.26 -5.64 8.31
CA PHE A 143 -10.00 -5.03 8.68
C PHE A 143 -9.27 -5.82 9.77
N ILE A 144 -10.00 -6.42 10.72
CA ILE A 144 -9.42 -7.36 11.70
C ILE A 144 -8.77 -8.54 10.95
N GLY A 145 -9.49 -9.13 10.00
CA GLY A 145 -8.97 -10.17 9.13
C GLY A 145 -7.72 -9.73 8.37
N ALA A 146 -7.77 -8.56 7.73
CA ALA A 146 -6.64 -8.00 7.01
C ALA A 146 -5.42 -7.72 7.91
N TYR A 147 -5.63 -7.16 9.10
CA TYR A 147 -4.57 -6.88 10.05
C TYR A 147 -3.82 -8.15 10.46
N SER A 148 -4.51 -9.28 10.63
CA SER A 148 -3.86 -10.56 10.91
C SER A 148 -2.86 -10.98 9.82
N VAL A 149 -3.19 -10.72 8.56
CA VAL A 149 -2.32 -11.00 7.40
C VAL A 149 -1.13 -10.05 7.38
N VAL A 150 -1.34 -8.77 7.70
CA VAL A 150 -0.27 -7.76 7.81
C VAL A 150 0.74 -8.16 8.89
N ILE A 151 0.26 -8.59 10.06
CA ILE A 151 1.17 -9.00 11.13
C ILE A 151 1.97 -10.24 10.74
N LYS A 152 1.35 -11.19 10.02
CA LYS A 152 2.10 -12.30 9.45
C LYS A 152 3.19 -11.82 8.48
N GLN A 153 2.92 -10.84 7.62
CA GLN A 153 3.90 -10.34 6.66
C GLN A 153 5.13 -9.73 7.35
N ILE A 154 4.94 -9.06 8.49
CA ILE A 154 6.01 -8.33 9.18
C ILE A 154 6.77 -9.22 10.16
N MET A 155 6.07 -10.16 10.81
CA MET A 155 6.64 -11.02 11.85
C MET A 155 6.26 -12.50 11.61
N PRO A 156 6.68 -13.13 10.50
CA PRO A 156 6.28 -14.50 10.17
C PRO A 156 6.80 -15.56 11.17
N ASP A 157 8.01 -15.35 11.72
CA ASP A 157 8.70 -16.38 12.53
C ASP A 157 8.49 -16.27 14.05
N THR A 158 7.54 -15.45 14.51
CA THR A 158 7.25 -15.33 15.94
C THR A 158 6.44 -16.54 16.42
N VAL A 159 7.01 -17.32 17.34
CA VAL A 159 6.28 -18.40 18.01
C VAL A 159 5.45 -17.80 19.15
N ILE A 160 4.13 -17.80 19.00
CA ILE A 160 3.21 -17.16 19.96
C ILE A 160 3.06 -18.02 21.22
N ALA A 161 2.86 -19.32 21.02
CA ALA A 161 2.61 -20.25 22.10
C ALA A 161 3.06 -21.66 21.72
N THR A 162 3.78 -22.30 22.63
CA THR A 162 4.11 -23.72 22.54
C THR A 162 3.18 -24.48 23.47
N THR A 163 2.13 -25.08 22.91
CA THR A 163 1.24 -25.99 23.63
C THR A 163 1.80 -27.41 23.48
N PRO A 164 1.61 -28.34 24.45
CA PRO A 164 2.17 -29.71 24.38
C PRO A 164 1.89 -30.48 23.08
N PHE A 165 0.78 -30.15 22.40
CA PHE A 165 0.32 -30.84 21.19
C PHE A 165 0.58 -30.05 19.90
N PHE A 166 0.73 -28.73 19.97
CA PHE A 166 0.82 -27.86 18.79
C PHE A 166 1.78 -26.68 19.02
N LYS A 167 2.66 -26.44 18.06
CA LYS A 167 3.50 -25.23 17.99
C LYS A 167 2.73 -24.16 17.22
N LEU A 168 2.14 -23.19 17.92
CA LEU A 168 1.43 -22.09 17.28
C LEU A 168 2.43 -21.03 16.83
N LYS A 169 2.63 -20.97 15.50
CA LYS A 169 3.38 -19.92 14.82
C LYS A 169 2.44 -18.76 14.44
N GLN A 170 2.99 -17.55 14.35
CA GLN A 170 2.29 -16.36 13.83
C GLN A 170 1.68 -16.60 12.44
N ASP A 171 2.29 -17.48 11.65
CA ASP A 171 1.78 -17.93 10.35
C ASP A 171 0.31 -18.35 10.34
N GLN A 172 -0.16 -18.91 11.46
CA GLN A 172 -1.48 -19.54 11.61
C GLN A 172 -2.53 -18.59 12.20
N VAL A 173 -2.16 -17.36 12.54
CA VAL A 173 -3.09 -16.39 13.17
C VAL A 173 -4.30 -16.10 12.30
N PRO A 174 -4.18 -15.82 10.98
CA PRO A 174 -5.34 -15.60 10.13
C PRO A 174 -6.33 -16.77 10.13
N LEU A 175 -5.82 -18.01 10.18
CA LEU A 175 -6.66 -19.20 10.27
C LEU A 175 -7.32 -19.35 11.64
N LEU A 176 -6.57 -19.11 12.71
CA LEU A 176 -7.10 -19.19 14.08
C LEU A 176 -8.23 -18.19 14.32
N ILE A 177 -8.13 -16.95 13.81
CA ILE A 177 -9.20 -15.98 13.98
C ILE A 177 -10.47 -16.36 13.20
N VAL A 178 -10.34 -16.98 12.02
CA VAL A 178 -11.49 -17.52 11.27
C VAL A 178 -12.12 -18.69 12.02
N LEU A 179 -11.30 -19.62 12.53
CA LEU A 179 -11.77 -20.77 13.27
C LEU A 179 -12.47 -20.35 14.57
N LEU A 180 -11.88 -19.43 15.32
CA LEU A 180 -12.48 -18.85 16.53
C LEU A 180 -13.81 -18.15 16.20
N SER A 181 -13.85 -17.35 15.14
CA SER A 181 -15.08 -16.67 14.70
C SER A 181 -16.15 -17.67 14.26
N THR A 182 -15.75 -18.79 13.66
CA THR A 182 -16.66 -19.89 13.30
C THR A 182 -17.25 -20.55 14.53
N ILE A 183 -16.44 -20.84 15.56
CA ILE A 183 -16.91 -21.37 16.84
C ILE A 183 -17.87 -20.39 17.52
N LEU A 184 -17.54 -19.10 17.55
CA LEU A 184 -18.38 -18.06 18.15
C LEU A 184 -19.69 -17.86 17.37
N TRP A 185 -19.67 -18.04 16.05
CA TRP A 185 -20.88 -18.06 15.23
C TRP A 185 -21.76 -19.27 15.55
N PHE A 186 -21.19 -20.46 15.68
CA PHE A 186 -21.94 -21.65 16.14
C PHE A 186 -22.52 -21.46 17.54
N ALA A 187 -21.79 -20.77 18.43
CA ALA A 187 -22.27 -20.39 19.75
C ALA A 187 -23.33 -19.26 19.74
N ARG A 188 -23.69 -18.74 18.56
CA ARG A 188 -24.64 -17.63 18.34
C ARG A 188 -24.22 -16.30 19.00
N THR A 189 -22.94 -16.14 19.32
CA THR A 189 -22.39 -14.90 19.90
C THR A 189 -22.07 -13.87 18.83
N VAL A 190 -21.69 -14.33 17.62
CA VAL A 190 -21.23 -13.48 16.51
C VAL A 190 -22.13 -13.69 15.29
N PRO A 191 -22.55 -12.61 14.59
CA PRO A 191 -23.39 -12.73 13.41
C PRO A 191 -22.62 -13.27 12.19
N ILE A 192 -23.34 -13.89 11.24
CA ILE A 192 -22.72 -14.50 10.05
C ILE A 192 -21.98 -13.50 9.15
N HIS A 193 -22.42 -12.24 9.05
CA HIS A 193 -21.71 -11.23 8.26
C HIS A 193 -20.29 -11.01 8.77
N PHE A 194 -20.08 -11.07 10.09
CA PHE A 194 -18.74 -10.90 10.67
C PHE A 194 -17.78 -11.96 10.13
N LEU A 195 -18.21 -13.22 10.08
CA LEU A 195 -17.41 -14.33 9.55
C LEU A 195 -17.12 -14.16 8.05
N ILE A 196 -18.13 -13.76 7.28
CA ILE A 196 -18.01 -13.51 5.83
C ILE A 196 -16.99 -12.39 5.60
N MET A 197 -17.17 -11.24 6.25
CA MET A 197 -16.29 -10.08 6.12
C MET A 197 -14.86 -10.38 6.57
N LEU A 198 -14.69 -11.09 7.69
CA LEU A 198 -13.36 -11.46 8.19
C LEU A 198 -12.64 -12.37 7.19
N SER A 199 -13.33 -13.35 6.63
CA SER A 199 -12.76 -14.31 5.67
C SER A 199 -12.38 -13.62 4.35
N PHE A 200 -13.28 -12.81 3.79
CA PHE A 200 -12.99 -12.05 2.57
C PHE A 200 -11.93 -10.96 2.80
N GLY A 201 -11.91 -10.33 3.98
CA GLY A 201 -10.86 -9.40 4.39
C GLY A 201 -9.47 -10.02 4.36
N ILE A 202 -9.31 -11.28 4.82
CA ILE A 202 -8.06 -12.04 4.71
C ILE A 202 -7.67 -12.26 3.26
N ILE A 203 -8.61 -12.68 2.41
CA ILE A 203 -8.35 -12.97 0.98
C ILE A 203 -7.94 -11.70 0.23
N ILE A 204 -8.70 -10.60 0.42
CA ILE A 204 -8.44 -9.31 -0.23
C ILE A 204 -7.10 -8.75 0.25
N SER A 205 -6.84 -8.78 1.56
CA SER A 205 -5.58 -8.33 2.13
C SER A 205 -4.39 -9.13 1.61
N TRP A 206 -4.47 -10.47 1.64
CA TRP A 206 -3.41 -11.32 1.11
C TRP A 206 -3.14 -11.01 -0.37
N THR A 207 -4.19 -10.89 -1.18
CA THR A 207 -4.06 -10.56 -2.61
C THR A 207 -3.39 -9.20 -2.82
N TYR A 208 -3.79 -8.18 -2.06
CA TYR A 208 -3.19 -6.86 -2.14
C TYR A 208 -1.70 -6.87 -1.76
N LEU A 209 -1.36 -7.47 -0.62
CA LEU A 209 0.01 -7.50 -0.10
C LEU A 209 0.94 -8.35 -0.96
N ARG A 210 0.41 -9.44 -1.54
CA ARG A 210 1.15 -10.33 -2.42
C ARG A 210 1.49 -9.67 -3.76
N PHE A 211 0.58 -8.91 -4.37
CA PHE A 211 0.71 -8.49 -5.77
C PHE A 211 0.75 -6.97 -6.01
N PHE A 212 0.09 -6.18 -5.16
CA PHE A 212 -0.21 -4.78 -5.45
C PHE A 212 0.49 -3.78 -4.53
N GLN A 213 0.89 -4.19 -3.34
CA GLN A 213 1.52 -3.32 -2.37
C GLN A 213 2.78 -2.67 -2.93
N ASN A 214 2.85 -1.34 -2.86
CA ASN A 214 4.02 -0.59 -3.29
C ASN A 214 4.97 -0.40 -2.10
N HIS A 215 6.18 -0.92 -2.17
CA HIS A 215 7.21 -0.67 -1.17
C HIS A 215 7.97 0.62 -1.51
N GLN A 216 8.48 1.32 -0.49
CA GLN A 216 9.31 2.51 -0.69
C GLN A 216 10.56 2.22 -1.55
N ASN A 217 11.03 0.97 -1.54
CA ASN A 217 12.17 0.46 -2.31
C ASN A 217 11.85 0.24 -3.80
N GLY A 218 10.67 0.65 -4.29
CA GLY A 218 10.22 0.47 -5.69
C GLY A 218 9.83 -0.96 -6.06
N THR A 219 9.89 -1.91 -5.12
CA THR A 219 9.42 -3.29 -5.31
C THR A 219 7.91 -3.38 -5.07
N LYS A 220 7.21 -4.18 -5.88
CA LYS A 220 5.76 -4.40 -5.76
C LYS A 220 5.47 -5.79 -5.19
N GLY A 221 4.66 -5.82 -4.14
CA GLY A 221 4.20 -7.02 -3.46
C GLY A 221 5.29 -7.76 -2.67
N ASP A 222 4.88 -8.77 -1.93
CA ASP A 222 5.74 -9.77 -1.32
C ASP A 222 5.55 -11.11 -2.02
N MET A 223 6.57 -11.59 -2.74
CA MET A 223 6.55 -12.84 -3.52
C MET A 223 7.24 -14.00 -2.79
N SER A 224 7.57 -13.86 -1.50
CA SER A 224 8.24 -14.90 -0.71
C SER A 224 7.41 -16.19 -0.58
N ALA A 225 8.04 -17.36 -0.46
CA ALA A 225 7.29 -18.60 -0.21
C ALA A 225 6.61 -18.60 1.17
N SER A 226 7.19 -17.89 2.14
CA SER A 226 6.66 -17.70 3.49
C SER A 226 5.31 -16.96 3.50
N PHE A 227 5.09 -16.04 2.56
CA PHE A 227 3.82 -15.31 2.41
C PHE A 227 2.87 -15.93 1.36
N SER A 228 2.93 -17.25 1.17
CA SER A 228 1.95 -17.99 0.36
C SER A 228 0.63 -18.19 1.12
N PHE A 229 -0.50 -18.27 0.41
CA PHE A 229 -1.80 -18.55 1.06
C PHE A 229 -1.77 -19.89 1.81
N ALA A 230 -1.07 -20.88 1.27
CA ALA A 230 -0.89 -22.19 1.86
C ALA A 230 -0.16 -22.16 3.22
N SER A 231 0.69 -21.16 3.48
CA SER A 231 1.39 -21.05 4.76
C SER A 231 0.47 -20.56 5.88
N PHE A 232 -0.76 -20.12 5.59
CA PHE A 232 -1.76 -19.83 6.64
C PHE A 232 -2.26 -21.09 7.34
N PHE A 233 -1.97 -22.26 6.78
CA PHE A 233 -2.46 -23.55 7.24
C PHE A 233 -1.33 -24.37 7.85
N PRO A 234 -1.65 -25.30 8.77
CA PRO A 234 -0.64 -26.13 9.40
C PRO A 234 -0.02 -27.08 8.37
N SER A 235 1.21 -27.53 8.64
CA SER A 235 2.01 -28.35 7.72
C SER A 235 1.28 -29.51 7.04
N PRO A 236 0.34 -30.25 7.70
CA PRO A 236 -0.37 -31.35 7.04
C PRO A 236 -1.31 -30.90 5.90
N ILE A 237 -1.91 -29.71 6.00
CA ILE A 237 -2.97 -29.25 5.09
C ILE A 237 -2.43 -28.26 4.04
N SER A 238 -1.31 -27.60 4.37
CA SER A 238 -0.59 -26.67 3.48
C SER A 238 -0.40 -27.17 2.04
N PRO A 239 0.05 -28.41 1.75
CA PRO A 239 0.30 -28.83 0.36
C PRO A 239 -0.98 -28.93 -0.47
N ILE A 240 -2.09 -29.40 0.11
CA ILE A 240 -3.39 -29.52 -0.57
C ILE A 240 -3.86 -28.12 -0.99
N ILE A 241 -3.76 -27.18 -0.06
CA ILE A 241 -4.22 -25.80 -0.25
C ILE A 241 -3.31 -25.05 -1.22
N SER A 242 -2.02 -25.38 -1.25
CA SER A 242 -1.11 -24.81 -2.22
C SER A 242 -1.53 -25.12 -3.65
N VAL A 243 -2.01 -26.34 -3.93
CA VAL A 243 -2.54 -26.69 -5.25
C VAL A 243 -3.73 -25.80 -5.59
N PHE A 244 -4.74 -25.73 -4.73
CA PHE A 244 -5.93 -24.89 -4.95
C PHE A 244 -5.59 -23.40 -5.10
N ALA A 245 -4.74 -22.86 -4.22
CA ALA A 245 -4.34 -21.46 -4.26
C ALA A 245 -3.56 -21.11 -5.53
N ASN A 246 -2.69 -22.01 -6.00
CA ASN A 246 -1.95 -21.82 -7.24
C ASN A 246 -2.88 -21.88 -8.46
N THR A 247 -3.85 -22.79 -8.49
CA THR A 247 -4.86 -22.84 -9.56
C THR A 247 -5.69 -21.55 -9.62
N ILE A 248 -6.18 -21.08 -8.47
CA ILE A 248 -6.92 -19.82 -8.38
C ILE A 248 -6.03 -18.65 -8.84
N PHE A 249 -4.76 -18.63 -8.44
CA PHE A 249 -3.82 -17.62 -8.89
C PHE A 249 -3.58 -17.65 -10.41
N GLU A 250 -3.42 -18.83 -11.01
CA GLU A 250 -3.29 -18.98 -12.46
C GLU A 250 -4.53 -18.44 -13.20
N ILE A 251 -5.73 -18.71 -12.67
CA ILE A 251 -6.98 -18.15 -13.21
C ILE A 251 -6.97 -16.62 -13.10
N PHE A 252 -6.56 -16.05 -11.97
CA PHE A 252 -6.46 -14.59 -11.80
C PHE A 252 -5.41 -13.94 -12.71
N VAL A 253 -4.30 -14.64 -13.00
CA VAL A 253 -3.29 -14.21 -13.97
C VAL A 253 -3.84 -14.26 -15.40
N GLN A 254 -4.59 -15.32 -15.75
CA GLN A 254 -5.24 -15.45 -17.06
C GLN A 254 -6.32 -14.37 -17.28
N LEU A 255 -7.03 -13.98 -16.23
CA LEU A 255 -7.99 -12.88 -16.24
C LEU A 255 -7.34 -11.48 -16.27
N LYS A 256 -6.00 -11.38 -16.41
CA LYS A 256 -5.21 -10.13 -16.40
C LYS A 256 -5.38 -9.27 -15.14
N LEU A 257 -5.98 -9.80 -14.08
CA LEU A 257 -6.10 -9.12 -12.80
C LEU A 257 -4.75 -9.07 -12.07
N CYS A 258 -3.88 -10.06 -12.29
CA CYS A 258 -2.51 -10.09 -11.77
C CYS A 258 -1.49 -10.16 -12.90
N LYS A 259 -0.32 -9.51 -12.72
CA LYS A 259 0.80 -9.69 -13.67
C LYS A 259 1.36 -11.11 -13.52
N PRO A 260 1.65 -11.82 -14.62
CA PRO A 260 2.24 -13.14 -14.56
C PRO A 260 3.54 -13.10 -13.77
N PHE A 261 3.76 -14.16 -12.99
CA PHE A 261 4.98 -14.37 -12.23
C PHE A 261 6.19 -14.41 -13.17
N VAL A 262 6.83 -13.26 -13.36
CA VAL A 262 8.17 -13.23 -13.94
C VAL A 262 9.08 -13.68 -12.81
N LYS A 263 9.47 -14.97 -12.82
CA LYS A 263 10.74 -15.36 -12.20
C LYS A 263 11.76 -14.44 -12.87
N LYS A 264 12.10 -13.33 -12.22
CA LYS A 264 13.40 -12.71 -12.44
C LYS A 264 14.37 -13.71 -11.83
N SER A 265 14.60 -14.78 -12.58
CA SER A 265 15.85 -15.51 -12.55
C SER A 265 16.88 -14.41 -12.72
N ASN A 266 17.49 -13.99 -11.62
CA ASN A 266 18.78 -13.34 -11.70
C ASN A 266 19.70 -14.38 -12.32
N VAL A 267 19.72 -14.43 -13.65
CA VAL A 267 20.73 -15.14 -14.45
C VAL A 267 22.12 -14.57 -14.15
N LEU A 268 22.22 -13.50 -13.35
CA LEU A 268 23.47 -12.97 -12.82
C LEU A 268 23.92 -13.51 -11.46
N SER A 269 23.16 -14.39 -10.77
CA SER A 269 23.58 -14.88 -9.44
C SER A 269 23.34 -16.37 -9.18
N SER A 270 23.25 -17.19 -10.23
CA SER A 270 23.26 -18.65 -10.07
C SER A 270 24.05 -19.29 -11.19
N SER A 271 25.32 -19.56 -10.86
CA SER A 271 26.22 -20.47 -11.54
C SER A 271 26.70 -20.02 -12.92
N SER A 272 28.02 -19.85 -13.00
CA SER A 272 28.85 -20.13 -14.16
C SER A 272 28.28 -21.27 -15.00
N LEU A 273 27.44 -20.93 -15.98
CA LEU A 273 27.09 -21.81 -17.06
C LEU A 273 28.33 -21.85 -17.94
N THR A 274 29.21 -22.81 -17.66
CA THR A 274 30.26 -23.23 -18.57
C THR A 274 29.57 -23.78 -19.80
N ILE A 275 29.25 -22.89 -20.74
CA ILE A 275 28.89 -23.28 -22.10
C ILE A 275 30.17 -23.87 -22.68
N THR A 276 30.32 -25.19 -22.52
CA THR A 276 31.24 -25.98 -23.32
C THR A 276 30.65 -26.02 -24.72
N ILE A 277 30.94 -24.97 -25.50
CA ILE A 277 30.76 -25.00 -26.94
C ILE A 277 31.75 -26.06 -27.43
N PRO A 278 31.30 -27.20 -28.01
CA PRO A 278 32.20 -28.17 -28.60
C PRO A 278 32.70 -27.54 -29.90
N GLY A 279 33.82 -26.84 -29.80
CA GLY A 279 34.47 -26.17 -30.92
C GLY A 279 35.87 -25.75 -30.53
N PRO A 280 36.81 -25.69 -31.49
CA PRO A 280 38.23 -25.37 -31.26
C PRO A 280 38.47 -23.95 -30.69
N GLU A 281 37.42 -23.16 -30.47
CA GLU A 281 37.47 -21.82 -29.87
C GLU A 281 37.56 -21.80 -28.34
N ALA A 282 37.23 -22.89 -27.62
CA ALA A 282 37.26 -22.87 -26.15
C ALA A 282 38.69 -22.68 -25.59
N ALA A 283 39.67 -23.36 -26.18
CA ALA A 283 41.08 -23.20 -25.82
C ALA A 283 41.61 -21.79 -26.19
N ASP A 284 41.09 -21.22 -27.27
CA ASP A 284 41.47 -19.89 -27.75
C ASP A 284 40.85 -18.78 -26.87
N ALA A 285 39.64 -19.01 -26.36
CA ALA A 285 38.97 -18.16 -25.38
C ALA A 285 39.72 -18.15 -24.04
N ASP A 286 40.19 -19.30 -23.56
CA ASP A 286 40.97 -19.37 -22.33
C ASP A 286 42.37 -18.78 -22.48
N ARG A 287 43.01 -18.91 -23.65
CA ARG A 287 44.27 -18.18 -23.96
C ARG A 287 44.08 -16.66 -23.90
N ARG A 288 42.97 -16.14 -24.43
CA ARG A 288 42.65 -14.70 -24.39
C ARG A 288 42.35 -14.22 -22.96
N ARG A 289 41.62 -15.02 -22.17
CA ARG A 289 41.37 -14.74 -20.75
C ARG A 289 42.66 -14.66 -19.94
N GLN A 290 43.59 -15.59 -20.13
CA GLN A 290 44.88 -15.58 -19.43
C GLN A 290 45.75 -14.36 -19.82
N LYS A 291 45.75 -13.95 -21.09
CA LYS A 291 46.47 -12.74 -21.53
C LYS A 291 45.89 -11.47 -20.91
N ALA A 292 44.55 -11.39 -20.80
CA ALA A 292 43.87 -10.27 -20.15
C ALA A 292 44.17 -10.22 -18.63
N LEU A 293 44.13 -11.36 -17.94
CA LEU A 293 44.48 -11.45 -16.52
C LEU A 293 45.95 -11.07 -16.26
N LYS A 294 46.86 -11.49 -17.15
CA LYS A 294 48.28 -11.11 -17.05
C LYS A 294 48.48 -9.61 -17.25
N ALA A 295 47.83 -9.00 -18.25
CA ALA A 295 47.90 -7.56 -18.47
C ALA A 295 47.30 -6.76 -17.29
N LEU A 296 46.28 -7.30 -16.61
CA LEU A 296 45.70 -6.70 -15.40
C LEU A 296 46.66 -6.79 -14.22
N ASN A 297 47.30 -7.95 -14.01
CA ASN A 297 48.31 -8.14 -12.97
C ASN A 297 49.54 -7.27 -13.21
N ASP A 298 49.98 -7.11 -14.46
CA ASP A 298 51.09 -6.22 -14.80
C ASP A 298 50.72 -4.76 -14.47
N ARG A 299 49.49 -4.32 -14.79
CA ARG A 299 49.01 -2.98 -14.38
C ARG A 299 48.85 -2.82 -12.86
N MET A 300 48.37 -3.84 -12.15
CA MET A 300 48.27 -3.81 -10.69
C MET A 300 49.66 -3.75 -10.04
N LYS A 301 50.61 -4.52 -10.56
CA LYS A 301 51.99 -4.52 -10.08
C LYS A 301 52.70 -3.21 -10.37
N THR A 302 52.45 -2.58 -11.53
CA THR A 302 52.92 -1.23 -11.83
C THR A 302 52.28 -0.19 -10.90
N LYS A 303 50.99 -0.32 -10.56
CA LYS A 303 50.31 0.56 -9.59
C LYS A 303 50.76 0.36 -8.13
N GLU A 304 51.18 -0.85 -7.75
CA GLU A 304 51.77 -1.11 -6.42
C GLU A 304 53.23 -0.59 -6.32
N SER A 305 53.97 -0.52 -7.43
CA SER A 305 55.32 0.05 -7.46
C SER A 305 55.37 1.59 -7.59
N THR A 306 54.27 2.23 -7.98
CA THR A 306 54.18 3.69 -8.11
C THR A 306 53.31 4.25 -6.98
N ASN A 307 53.92 4.43 -5.81
CA ASN A 307 53.43 5.35 -4.80
C ASN A 307 53.64 6.77 -5.33
N GLU A 308 52.68 7.30 -6.11
CA GLU A 308 52.67 8.71 -6.48
C GLU A 308 51.44 9.42 -5.91
N ALA A 309 51.78 10.42 -5.12
CA ALA A 309 50.90 11.38 -4.47
C ALA A 309 50.10 12.19 -5.49
N TRP A 310 48.88 12.54 -5.09
CA TRP A 310 48.10 13.58 -5.74
C TRP A 310 48.88 14.91 -5.71
N PRO A 311 48.90 15.72 -6.79
CA PRO A 311 49.61 16.99 -6.76
C PRO A 311 48.90 17.98 -5.82
N GLU A 312 49.59 18.44 -4.78
CA GLU A 312 49.20 19.61 -3.98
C GLU A 312 49.50 20.90 -4.77
N LEU A 313 48.58 21.86 -4.71
CA LEU A 313 48.72 23.19 -5.27
C LEU A 313 49.51 24.07 -4.28
N ASP A 314 50.74 24.44 -4.65
CA ASP A 314 51.55 25.39 -3.89
C ASP A 314 50.94 26.81 -3.94
N GLU A 315 50.69 27.37 -2.76
CA GLU A 315 50.37 28.78 -2.56
C GLU A 315 51.64 29.65 -2.49
N THR A 316 51.49 30.89 -2.95
CA THR A 316 52.29 32.11 -2.69
C THR A 316 53.61 32.35 -3.43
N HIS A 317 53.63 33.39 -4.29
CA HIS A 317 54.30 34.66 -3.96
C HIS A 317 53.87 35.82 -4.90
N GLN A 318 53.42 36.92 -4.30
CA GLN A 318 53.23 38.24 -4.91
C GLN A 318 54.57 38.98 -5.02
N THR A 319 54.84 39.75 -6.09
CA THR A 319 54.90 41.25 -6.09
C THR A 319 55.47 41.87 -7.40
N SER A 320 54.65 42.76 -7.99
CA SER A 320 54.94 44.11 -8.54
C SER A 320 56.02 44.42 -9.61
N LEU A 321 55.53 45.09 -10.67
CA LEU A 321 56.04 46.26 -11.42
C LEU A 321 56.88 46.12 -12.72
N HIS A 322 56.30 46.71 -13.78
CA HIS A 322 56.91 47.61 -14.79
C HIS A 322 57.00 47.15 -16.27
N ASN A 323 56.03 47.66 -17.05
CA ASN A 323 56.11 48.41 -18.32
C ASN A 323 56.70 47.86 -19.66
N GLN A 324 55.84 48.09 -20.67
CA GLN A 324 56.05 48.58 -22.05
C GLN A 324 56.37 47.64 -23.23
N ASN A 325 55.37 47.63 -24.15
CA ASN A 325 55.40 47.74 -25.63
C ASN A 325 56.11 46.60 -26.42
N ASP A 326 55.59 45.99 -27.51
CA ASP A 326 54.65 46.41 -28.56
C ASP A 326 53.99 45.18 -29.24
N HIS A 327 52.70 45.31 -29.54
CA HIS A 327 51.98 45.03 -30.80
C HIS A 327 52.30 43.82 -31.74
N ILE A 328 51.30 42.91 -31.87
CA ILE A 328 50.54 42.49 -33.10
C ILE A 328 50.30 40.97 -33.30
N GLN A 329 49.01 40.63 -33.13
CA GLN A 329 48.09 39.71 -33.84
C GLN A 329 48.42 38.21 -34.01
N ASN A 330 47.55 37.37 -33.43
CA ASN A 330 46.44 36.78 -34.20
C ASN A 330 45.31 36.22 -33.29
N SER A 331 44.09 36.71 -33.56
CA SER A 331 42.74 36.07 -33.46
C SER A 331 42.49 35.03 -32.36
N SER A 332 41.77 35.26 -31.26
CA SER A 332 40.38 35.74 -31.03
C SER A 332 39.29 34.81 -31.59
N VAL A 333 38.15 34.52 -30.94
CA VAL A 333 37.62 34.84 -29.61
C VAL A 333 36.41 33.91 -29.41
N THR A 334 36.18 33.59 -28.15
CA THR A 334 35.04 32.93 -27.50
C THR A 334 33.65 33.38 -27.99
N ILE A 335 32.75 32.43 -28.16
CA ILE A 335 31.31 32.64 -28.35
C ILE A 335 30.67 32.81 -26.97
N ASP A 336 30.03 33.95 -26.73
CA ASP A 336 29.16 34.15 -25.58
C ASP A 336 27.72 34.43 -26.03
N MET A 337 26.79 33.96 -25.21
CA MET A 337 25.34 34.00 -25.43
C MET A 337 24.81 35.42 -25.48
N THR A 338 23.95 35.72 -26.45
CA THR A 338 22.72 36.51 -26.22
C THR A 338 21.75 36.38 -27.40
N ASN A 339 20.50 36.05 -27.07
CA ASN A 339 19.34 36.01 -27.94
C ASN A 339 18.92 37.43 -28.34
N SER A 340 18.65 37.65 -29.63
CA SER A 340 17.85 38.77 -30.13
C SER A 340 16.51 38.28 -30.64
N ILE A 341 15.47 38.94 -30.11
CA ILE A 341 14.06 38.92 -30.48
C ILE A 341 13.90 39.47 -31.90
N ASP A 342 12.99 38.89 -32.68
CA ASP A 342 12.52 39.49 -33.92
C ASP A 342 11.20 40.24 -33.71
N SER A 343 11.04 41.29 -34.50
CA SER A 343 10.24 42.49 -34.27
C SER A 343 8.95 42.52 -35.10
N SER A 344 7.92 43.22 -34.60
CA SER A 344 6.86 43.97 -35.33
C SER A 344 5.84 44.52 -34.29
N SER A 345 6.03 45.73 -33.74
CA SER A 345 5.33 47.00 -34.11
C SER A 345 3.79 46.89 -34.18
N SER A 346 2.95 47.71 -33.54
CA SER A 346 3.14 48.99 -32.85
C SER A 346 1.81 49.45 -32.23
N ASN A 347 1.87 49.97 -30.99
CA ASN A 347 1.18 51.10 -30.34
C ASN A 347 -0.25 51.50 -30.81
N MET A 348 -1.21 51.86 -29.93
CA MET A 348 -1.10 52.99 -28.98
C MET A 348 -2.25 52.99 -27.94
N THR A 349 -2.04 53.80 -26.91
CA THR A 349 -2.52 53.78 -25.53
C THR A 349 -3.73 54.69 -25.23
N LYS A 350 -4.34 54.46 -24.04
CA LYS A 350 -4.92 55.39 -23.03
C LYS A 350 -6.45 55.52 -22.89
N GLU A 351 -6.88 55.08 -21.70
CA GLU A 351 -7.68 55.74 -20.65
C GLU A 351 -9.03 56.45 -20.95
N ASP A 352 -10.01 56.03 -20.14
CA ASP A 352 -11.18 56.74 -19.60
C ASP A 352 -12.21 57.37 -20.53
N LEU A 353 -13.46 56.85 -20.46
CA LEU A 353 -14.70 57.64 -20.36
C LEU A 353 -15.95 56.74 -20.12
N ASN A 354 -16.65 57.03 -19.03
CA ASN A 354 -18.11 56.94 -18.80
C ASN A 354 -18.90 55.61 -18.94
N GLN A 355 -19.52 55.23 -17.81
CA GLN A 355 -20.78 54.47 -17.66
C GLN A 355 -21.96 55.09 -18.47
N PRO A 356 -23.19 54.56 -18.39
CA PRO A 356 -23.71 53.22 -18.71
C PRO A 356 -24.89 53.34 -19.73
N TYR A 357 -25.31 52.28 -20.42
CA TYR A 357 -26.66 52.29 -21.03
C TYR A 357 -27.29 50.90 -21.17
N PHE A 358 -28.56 50.91 -20.77
CA PHE A 358 -29.62 49.91 -20.79
C PHE A 358 -30.30 49.92 -22.17
N ASP A 359 -30.62 48.78 -22.77
CA ASP A 359 -31.98 48.43 -23.25
C ASP A 359 -31.93 47.04 -23.90
N SER A 360 -32.71 46.04 -23.47
CA SER A 360 -34.19 45.87 -23.48
C SER A 360 -34.78 45.64 -24.87
N ASP A 361 -35.76 44.74 -24.87
CA ASP A 361 -36.83 44.51 -25.86
C ASP A 361 -36.49 43.55 -27.01
N GLN A 362 -37.26 42.48 -27.29
CA GLN A 362 -38.72 42.27 -27.16
C GLN A 362 -39.05 40.78 -26.82
N GLN A 363 -39.94 40.50 -25.84
CA GLN A 363 -41.40 40.27 -25.95
C GLN A 363 -41.78 39.03 -26.81
N GLN A 364 -42.77 38.17 -26.50
CA GLN A 364 -44.08 38.39 -25.86
C GLN A 364 -44.82 37.04 -25.61
N GLN A 365 -45.96 37.13 -24.90
CA GLN A 365 -47.04 36.15 -24.59
C GLN A 365 -46.93 35.51 -23.20
N GLN A 366 -47.89 35.64 -22.27
CA GLN A 366 -49.35 35.65 -22.43
C GLN A 366 -50.05 36.34 -21.24
N SER A 367 -51.17 37.00 -21.57
CA SER A 367 -52.12 37.74 -20.74
C SER A 367 -53.23 36.87 -20.11
N THR A 368 -54.04 37.51 -19.25
CA THR A 368 -55.33 37.11 -18.63
C THR A 368 -55.19 36.34 -17.31
N SER A 369 -55.76 36.75 -16.17
CA SER A 369 -56.70 37.83 -15.80
C SER A 369 -56.57 38.09 -14.30
#